data_AF-A0YG74-F1
#
_entry.id   AF-A0YG74-F1
#
_cell.length_a   1.000
_cell.length_b   1.000
_cell.length_c   1.000
_cell.angle_alpha   90.00
_cell.angle_beta   90.00
_cell.angle_gamma   90.00
#
_symmetry.space_group_name_H-M   'P 1'
#
loop_
_entity.id
_entity.type
_entity.pdbx_description
1 polymer ?
#
loop_
_entity_poly.entity_id
_entity_poly.type
_entity_poly.pdbx_seq_one_letter_code
_entity_poly.pdbx_strand_id
1 'polypeptide(L)'
;MATLEENWHCISDMGQQMRQLAANEDWSHIADLAQSRHQLVTEHFQCFPVGPSNAEFYQLHINHFFQQEQILTDLVDSARKNVLRDVSHVSHNRRAINAYQKVIDPSKSA
;
A
#
# COMPACT_ATOMS: atom_id res chain seq x y z
N MET A 1 -10.90 14.83 -24.87
CA MET A 1 -11.25 14.71 -23.44
C MET A 1 -11.62 13.25 -23.21
N ALA A 2 -11.07 12.61 -22.18
CA ALA A 2 -11.45 11.24 -21.82
C ALA A 2 -12.91 11.22 -21.35
N THR A 3 -13.63 10.12 -21.55
CA THR A 3 -14.99 9.97 -21.02
C THR A 3 -14.98 9.66 -19.51
N LEU A 4 -16.16 9.71 -18.88
CA LEU A 4 -16.37 9.29 -17.49
C LEU A 4 -15.83 7.87 -17.27
N GLU A 5 -16.22 6.95 -18.16
CA GLU A 5 -15.88 5.54 -18.10
C GLU A 5 -14.39 5.29 -18.31
N GLU A 6 -13.77 5.95 -19.29
CA GLU A 6 -12.33 5.83 -19.58
C GLU A 6 -11.49 6.32 -18.39
N ASN A 7 -11.86 7.47 -17.82
CA ASN A 7 -11.13 8.03 -16.69
C ASN A 7 -11.29 7.17 -15.43
N TRP A 8 -12.50 6.66 -15.16
CA TRP A 8 -12.75 5.75 -14.04
C TRP A 8 -12.04 4.40 -14.21
N HIS A 9 -11.97 3.89 -15.44
CA HIS A 9 -11.25 2.66 -15.75
C HIS A 9 -9.76 2.82 -15.46
N CYS A 10 -9.15 3.93 -15.87
CA CYS A 10 -7.75 4.24 -15.55
C CYS A 10 -7.48 4.24 -14.04
N ILE A 11 -8.33 4.90 -13.25
CA ILE A 11 -8.23 4.90 -11.77
C ILE A 11 -8.31 3.48 -11.19
N SER A 12 -9.21 2.65 -11.75
CA SER A 12 -9.42 1.28 -11.30
C SER A 12 -8.22 0.38 -11.63
N ASP A 13 -7.67 0.54 -12.84
CA ASP A 13 -6.47 -0.17 -13.30
C ASP A 13 -5.25 0.15 -12.44
N MET A 14 -5.08 1.40 -12.02
CA MET A 14 -4.02 1.77 -11.07
C MET A 14 -4.15 0.98 -9.76
N GLY A 15 -5.37 0.80 -9.25
CA GLY A 15 -5.60 -0.03 -8.06
C GLY A 15 -5.28 -1.52 -8.29
N GLN A 16 -5.55 -2.04 -9.49
CA GLN A 16 -5.14 -3.40 -9.85
C GLN A 16 -3.61 -3.53 -9.95
N GLN A 17 -2.94 -2.56 -10.57
CA GLN A 17 -1.48 -2.53 -10.67
C GLN A 17 -0.82 -2.49 -9.29
N MET A 18 -1.34 -1.70 -8.34
CA MET A 18 -0.83 -1.69 -6.96
C MET A 18 -0.88 -3.07 -6.31
N ARG A 19 -1.95 -3.84 -6.53
CA ARG A 19 -2.05 -5.22 -6.01
C ARG A 19 -1.02 -6.15 -6.64
N GLN A 20 -0.74 -5.99 -7.93
CA GLN A 20 0.30 -6.77 -8.62
C GLN A 20 1.69 -6.42 -8.11
N LEU A 21 1.97 -5.13 -7.90
CA LEU A 21 3.23 -4.66 -7.31
C LEU A 21 3.39 -5.15 -5.87
N ALA A 22 2.29 -5.24 -5.10
CA ALA A 22 2.31 -5.76 -3.73
C ALA A 22 2.73 -7.24 -3.67
N ALA A 23 2.40 -8.03 -4.69
CA ALA A 23 2.87 -9.42 -4.79
C ALA A 23 4.39 -9.52 -4.97
N ASN A 24 5.04 -8.48 -5.49
CA ASN A 24 6.48 -8.38 -5.67
C ASN A 24 7.16 -7.54 -4.57
N GLU A 25 6.42 -7.15 -3.52
CA GLU A 25 6.89 -6.29 -2.43
C GLU A 25 7.50 -4.95 -2.89
N ASP A 26 7.06 -4.43 -4.03
CA ASP A 26 7.58 -3.19 -4.61
C ASP A 26 6.89 -1.95 -4.00
N TRP A 27 7.17 -1.71 -2.72
CA TRP A 27 6.48 -0.68 -1.93
C TRP A 27 6.76 0.74 -2.39
N SER A 28 7.92 1.00 -2.99
CA SER A 28 8.26 2.31 -3.57
C SER A 28 7.33 2.67 -4.72
N HIS A 29 7.18 1.78 -5.71
CA HIS A 29 6.34 2.08 -6.86
C HIS A 29 4.85 2.10 -6.48
N ILE A 30 4.44 1.31 -5.47
CA ILE A 30 3.09 1.41 -4.92
C ILE A 30 2.82 2.80 -4.34
N ALA A 31 3.78 3.40 -3.62
CA ALA A 31 3.62 4.74 -3.06
C ALA A 31 3.47 5.82 -4.14
N ASP A 32 4.31 5.78 -5.18
CA ASP A 32 4.25 6.72 -6.30
C ASP A 32 2.93 6.60 -7.07
N LEU A 33 2.48 5.35 -7.30
CA LEU A 33 1.23 5.07 -7.97
C LEU A 33 0.03 5.49 -7.12
N ALA A 34 0.09 5.32 -5.80
CA ALA A 34 -0.97 5.74 -4.88
C ALA A 34 -1.16 7.25 -4.87
N GLN A 35 -0.06 8.00 -4.87
CA GLN A 35 -0.10 9.45 -4.98
C GLN A 35 -0.72 9.89 -6.31
N SER A 36 -0.27 9.30 -7.42
CA SER A 36 -0.79 9.60 -8.76
C SER A 36 -2.29 9.27 -8.87
N ARG A 37 -2.72 8.12 -8.32
CA ARG A 37 -4.12 7.70 -8.33
C ARG A 37 -4.99 8.63 -7.50
N HIS A 38 -4.51 9.08 -6.34
CA HIS A 38 -5.25 10.03 -5.51
C HIS A 38 -5.50 11.37 -6.22
N GLN A 39 -4.48 11.88 -6.92
CA GLN A 39 -4.63 13.08 -7.75
C GLN A 39 -5.68 12.85 -8.84
N LEU A 40 -5.59 11.73 -9.57
CA LEU A 40 -6.52 11.40 -10.64
C LEU A 40 -7.97 11.23 -10.15
N VAL A 41 -8.18 10.61 -8.99
CA VAL A 41 -9.52 10.51 -8.36
C VAL A 41 -10.08 11.90 -8.04
N THR A 42 -9.23 12.79 -7.53
CA THR A 42 -9.64 14.16 -7.21
C THR A 42 -10.03 14.92 -8.49
N GLU A 43 -9.21 14.82 -9.53
CA GLU A 43 -9.47 15.42 -10.84
C GLU A 43 -10.72 14.83 -11.52
N HIS A 44 -10.96 13.52 -11.35
CA HIS A 44 -12.13 12.83 -11.88
C HIS A 44 -13.42 13.47 -11.38
N PHE A 45 -13.55 13.64 -10.06
CA PHE A 45 -14.76 14.23 -9.48
C PHE A 45 -14.88 15.74 -9.72
N GLN A 46 -13.79 16.42 -10.08
CA GLN A 46 -13.84 17.81 -10.57
C GLN A 46 -14.37 17.88 -12.02
N CYS A 47 -13.93 16.97 -12.89
CA CYS A 47 -14.37 16.92 -14.28
C CYS A 47 -15.78 16.33 -14.44
N PHE A 48 -16.12 15.34 -13.61
CA PHE A 48 -17.36 14.59 -13.65
C PHE A 48 -18.07 14.66 -12.29
N PRO A 49 -18.55 15.85 -11.87
CA PRO A 49 -19.23 16.01 -10.59
C PRO A 49 -20.44 15.07 -10.52
N VAL A 50 -20.66 14.48 -9.36
CA VAL A 50 -21.76 13.54 -9.14
C VAL A 50 -23.09 14.27 -9.24
N GLY A 51 -23.96 13.82 -10.15
CA GLY A 51 -25.27 14.39 -10.41
C GLY A 51 -26.20 13.38 -11.06
N PRO A 52 -27.45 13.76 -11.36
CA PRO A 52 -28.46 12.83 -11.87
C PRO A 52 -28.05 12.09 -13.16
N SER A 53 -27.23 12.73 -14.00
CA SER A 53 -26.79 12.17 -15.29
C SER A 53 -25.74 11.06 -15.18
N ASN A 54 -25.00 10.98 -14.07
CA ASN A 54 -23.95 9.97 -13.84
C ASN A 54 -24.15 9.18 -12.53
N ALA A 55 -25.25 9.42 -11.81
CA ALA A 55 -25.57 8.76 -10.55
C ALA A 55 -25.64 7.23 -10.70
N GLU A 56 -26.27 6.73 -11.76
CA GLU A 56 -26.38 5.29 -12.03
C GLU A 56 -25.01 4.65 -12.21
N PHE A 57 -24.11 5.31 -12.97
CA PHE A 57 -22.73 4.85 -13.15
C PHE A 57 -22.03 4.70 -11.80
N TYR A 58 -22.04 5.75 -10.96
CA TYR A 58 -21.37 5.67 -9.67
C TYR A 58 -22.02 4.67 -8.72
N GLN A 59 -23.35 4.52 -8.75
CA GLN A 59 -24.05 3.52 -7.95
C GLN A 59 -23.57 2.09 -8.27
N LEU A 60 -23.27 1.81 -9.54
CA LEU A 60 -22.75 0.51 -9.98
C LEU A 60 -21.27 0.30 -9.60
N HIS A 61 -20.45 1.35 -9.72
CA HIS A 61 -18.99 1.20 -9.64
C HIS A 61 -18.34 1.58 -8.31
N ILE A 62 -18.94 2.49 -7.54
CA ILE A 62 -18.28 3.07 -6.35
C ILE A 62 -18.13 2.07 -5.20
N ASN A 63 -19.09 1.16 -5.05
CA ASN A 63 -19.00 0.11 -4.03
C ASN A 63 -17.86 -0.86 -4.34
N HIS A 64 -17.69 -1.22 -5.62
CA HIS A 64 -16.57 -2.05 -6.04
C HIS A 64 -15.24 -1.34 -5.77
N PHE A 65 -15.15 -0.06 -6.08
CA PHE A 65 -13.97 0.76 -5.78
C PHE A 65 -13.60 0.72 -4.28
N PHE A 66 -14.56 0.94 -3.37
CA PHE A 66 -14.29 0.86 -1.93
C PHE A 66 -13.85 -0.53 -1.46
N GLN A 67 -14.39 -1.59 -2.04
CA GLN A 67 -13.92 -2.95 -1.76
C GLN A 67 -12.46 -3.14 -2.18
N GLN A 68 -12.06 -2.59 -3.33
CA GLN A 68 -10.65 -2.63 -3.76
C GLN A 68 -9.74 -1.85 -2.81
N GLU A 69 -10.19 -0.69 -2.30
CA GLU A 69 -9.44 0.10 -1.31
C GLU A 69 -9.23 -0.66 0.00
N GLN A 70 -10.25 -1.38 0.45
CA GLN A 70 -10.13 -2.18 1.66
C GLN A 70 -9.06 -3.27 1.49
N ILE A 71 -9.06 -3.97 0.35
CA ILE A 71 -8.06 -5.00 0.04
C ILE A 71 -6.64 -4.41 0.05
N LEU A 72 -6.45 -3.24 -0.57
CA LEU A 72 -5.15 -2.56 -0.57
C LEU A 72 -4.70 -2.16 0.83
N THR A 73 -5.64 -1.66 1.65
CA THR A 73 -5.38 -1.30 3.05
C THR A 73 -4.94 -2.51 3.85
N ASP A 74 -5.65 -3.63 3.73
CA ASP A 74 -5.33 -4.89 4.43
C ASP A 74 -3.95 -5.43 4.01
N LEU A 75 -3.59 -5.30 2.72
CA LEU A 75 -2.27 -5.69 2.21
C LEU A 75 -1.15 -4.85 2.85
N VAL A 76 -1.31 -3.52 2.87
CA VAL A 76 -0.33 -2.61 3.47
C VAL A 76 -0.17 -2.86 4.97
N ASP A 77 -1.28 -3.06 5.68
CA ASP A 77 -1.27 -3.37 7.11
C ASP A 77 -0.58 -4.70 7.42
N SER A 78 -0.81 -5.71 6.60
CA SER A 78 -0.12 -7.00 6.69
C SER A 78 1.39 -6.85 6.46
N ALA A 79 1.79 -6.12 5.41
CA ALA A 79 3.19 -5.87 5.10
C ALA A 79 3.89 -5.15 6.25
N ARG A 80 3.25 -4.12 6.81
CA ARG A 80 3.76 -3.37 7.97
C ARG A 80 3.98 -4.28 9.18
N LYS A 81 3.04 -5.19 9.47
CA LYS A 81 3.18 -6.15 10.58
C LYS A 81 4.38 -7.09 10.36
N ASN A 82 4.59 -7.56 9.13
CA ASN A 82 5.72 -8.42 8.79
C ASN A 82 7.05 -7.69 8.98
N VAL A 83 7.20 -6.46 8.46
CA VAL A 83 8.41 -5.65 8.64
C VAL A 83 8.72 -5.41 10.12
N LEU A 84 7.71 -5.07 10.92
CA LEU A 84 7.90 -4.85 12.36
C LEU A 84 8.36 -6.12 13.08
N ARG A 85 7.80 -7.29 12.71
CA ARG A 85 8.22 -8.58 13.24
C ARG A 85 9.68 -8.87 12.88
N ASP A 86 10.07 -8.65 11.63
CA ASP A 86 11.42 -8.94 11.14
C ASP A 86 12.47 -8.04 11.79
N VAL A 87 12.18 -6.73 11.92
CA VAL A 87 13.01 -5.77 12.66
C VAL A 87 13.18 -6.22 14.12
N SER A 88 12.11 -6.70 14.75
CA SER A 88 12.18 -7.25 16.11
C SER A 88 13.13 -8.45 16.17
N HIS A 89 13.02 -9.41 15.25
CA HIS A 89 13.92 -10.58 15.20
C HIS A 89 15.38 -10.17 15.01
N VAL A 90 15.67 -9.26 14.08
CA VAL A 90 17.03 -8.75 13.84
C VAL A 90 17.60 -8.08 15.10
N SER A 91 16.79 -7.26 15.79
CA SER A 91 17.18 -6.61 17.04
C SER A 91 17.47 -7.61 18.16
N HIS A 92 16.65 -8.66 18.30
CA HIS A 92 16.89 -9.73 19.28
C HIS A 92 18.16 -10.52 18.96
N ASN A 93 18.37 -10.89 17.70
CA ASN A 93 19.59 -11.59 17.26
C ASN A 93 20.84 -10.74 17.49
N ARG A 94 20.80 -9.44 17.18
CA ARG A 94 21.92 -8.52 17.45
C ARG A 94 22.25 -8.45 18.94
N ARG A 95 21.22 -8.40 19.80
CA ARG A 95 21.40 -8.43 21.26
C ARG A 95 22.01 -9.74 21.74
N ALA A 96 21.58 -10.88 21.20
CA ALA A 96 22.14 -12.19 21.52
C ALA A 96 23.62 -12.29 21.12
N ILE A 97 23.98 -11.91 19.88
CA ILE A 97 25.37 -11.91 19.40
C ILE A 97 26.26 -11.06 20.31
N ASN A 98 25.82 -9.84 20.63
CA ASN A 98 26.56 -8.94 21.52
C ASN A 98 26.72 -9.53 22.94
N ALA A 99 25.71 -10.24 23.45
CA ALA A 99 25.80 -10.91 24.75
C ALA A 99 26.83 -12.06 24.72
N TYR A 100 26.82 -12.90 23.68
CA TYR A 100 27.80 -13.97 23.54
C TYR A 100 29.23 -13.45 23.33
N GLN A 101 29.43 -12.39 22.54
CA GLN A 101 30.75 -11.77 22.37
C GLN A 101 31.29 -11.18 23.68
N LYS A 102 30.43 -10.60 24.53
CA LYS A 102 30.84 -10.13 25.87
C LYS A 102 31.22 -11.26 26.83
N VAL A 103 30.65 -12.46 26.66
CA VAL A 103 30.97 -13.65 27.48
C VAL A 103 32.27 -14.31 27.03
N ILE A 104 32.63 -14.20 25.75
CA ILE A 104 33.83 -14.83 25.17
C ILE A 104 35.09 -13.98 25.40
N ASP A 105 34.99 -12.71 25.80
CA ASP A 105 36.13 -11.85 26.11
C ASP A 105 36.74 -12.22 27.49
N PRO A 106 37.85 -12.99 27.58
CA PRO A 106 38.40 -13.50 28.83
C PRO A 106 39.25 -12.43 29.54
N SER A 107 39.39 -11.24 28.96
CA SER A 107 40.25 -10.17 29.46
C SER A 107 39.67 -9.41 30.68
N LYS A 108 38.49 -9.82 31.16
CA LYS A 108 37.82 -9.28 32.36
C LYS A 108 37.53 -10.31 33.46
N SER A 109 38.34 -11.36 33.55
CA SER A 109 38.49 -12.12 34.80
C SER A 109 39.69 -11.55 35.55
N ALA A 110 39.45 -10.43 36.24
CA ALA A 110 40.36 -9.86 37.23
C ALA A 110 40.25 -10.62 38.57
#